data_AF-A0A1Y2LMP0-F1
#
_entry.id   AF-A0A1Y2LMP0-F1
#
_cell.length_a   1.000
_cell.length_b   1.000
_cell.length_c   1.000
_cell.angle_alpha   90.00
_cell.angle_beta   90.00
_cell.angle_gamma   90.00
#
_symmetry.space_group_name_H-M   'P 1'
#
loop_
_entity.id
_entity.type
_entity.pdbx_description
1 polymer ?
#
loop_
_entity_poly.entity_id
_entity_poly.type
_entity_poly.pdbx_seq_one_letter_code
_entity_poly.pdbx_strand_id
1 'polypeptide(L)'
;MAFRKRNIALSRAPADGDASPSVPSPPVAAPAPTPVGVRPSPIDGRPTTSTGTPSLDGILAGHAGLPLGNSILIEESGTTDYAGALLRFYAAEGVVQGHKVHVVGMGEVWGRELPGISEDRSGEKRREIKERAEKMKIAWRYEGLGQFENARGPQKVQTQGENAEEVVFCHTFDLAKRLTLPVGTAVNYIAIPRTAASTSPFMSILQSLQYHLASTPAHTIHRLVIPSLLSPALYPPTSSHPNSVLQFLHALRALLRQYPTRLTAVITLPLSLYPRSSGLVRWMEILSDGVLELAPFPYSHAQMLAQSAGTTKDEEKPQGMFAVHKLPVYHEKGGGGGAQDLGEDMAFTLSRRKFVVAKFSLPPLEGDTEAQEAAVREAAGGSAMPKKADLEF
;
A
#
# COMPACT_ATOMS: atom_id res chain seq x y z
N MET A 1 -28.75 -21.57 43.88
CA MET A 1 -29.14 -20.14 43.87
C MET A 1 -29.07 -19.63 42.43
N ALA A 2 -30.20 -19.64 41.72
CA ALA A 2 -30.27 -19.19 40.32
C ALA A 2 -30.80 -17.76 40.28
N PHE A 3 -29.99 -16.82 39.78
CA PHE A 3 -30.40 -15.42 39.61
C PHE A 3 -31.12 -15.26 38.27
N ARG A 4 -32.45 -15.08 38.31
CA ARG A 4 -33.26 -14.68 37.15
C ARG A 4 -33.14 -13.17 36.93
N LYS A 5 -32.54 -12.77 35.81
CA LYS A 5 -32.45 -11.37 35.36
C LYS A 5 -33.81 -10.96 34.75
N ARG A 6 -34.56 -10.10 35.43
CA ARG A 6 -35.76 -9.44 34.85
C ARG A 6 -35.32 -8.14 34.20
N ASN A 7 -35.55 -8.00 32.89
CA ASN A 7 -35.40 -6.72 32.20
C ASN A 7 -36.64 -5.86 32.51
N ILE A 8 -36.45 -4.78 33.26
CA ILE A 8 -37.46 -3.74 33.46
C ILE A 8 -37.14 -2.62 32.47
N ALA A 9 -38.04 -2.36 31.53
CA ALA A 9 -37.97 -1.20 30.66
C ALA A 9 -38.42 0.05 31.44
N LEU A 10 -37.56 1.05 31.53
CA LEU A 10 -37.90 2.36 32.09
C LEU A 10 -38.73 3.13 31.05
N SER A 11 -40.04 3.18 31.24
CA SER A 11 -40.93 4.10 30.52
C SER A 11 -40.92 5.47 31.20
N ARG A 12 -40.75 6.53 30.41
CA ARG A 12 -40.77 7.93 30.89
C ARG A 12 -42.23 8.34 31.15
N ALA A 13 -42.53 8.74 32.38
CA ALA A 13 -43.83 9.28 32.77
C ALA A 13 -44.11 10.64 32.09
N PRO A 14 -45.39 10.97 31.79
CA PRO A 14 -45.75 12.27 31.26
C PRO A 14 -45.70 13.30 32.39
N ALA A 15 -45.03 14.43 32.15
CA ALA A 15 -45.10 15.60 33.01
C ALA A 15 -46.10 16.58 32.39
N ASP A 16 -47.11 16.94 33.18
CA ASP A 16 -48.02 18.04 32.93
C ASP A 16 -47.27 19.38 32.78
N GLY A 17 -47.74 20.19 31.83
CA GLY A 17 -47.69 21.65 31.86
C GLY A 17 -46.32 22.33 31.95
N ASP A 18 -45.70 22.62 30.80
CA ASP A 18 -45.39 24.01 30.44
C ASP A 18 -45.03 24.13 28.96
N ALA A 19 -45.70 25.04 28.26
CA ALA A 19 -45.53 25.26 26.83
C ALA A 19 -44.29 26.12 26.56
N SER A 20 -43.25 25.50 25.98
CA SER A 20 -42.19 26.20 25.27
C SER A 20 -42.05 25.61 23.86
N PRO A 21 -41.90 26.43 22.80
CA PRO A 21 -41.85 25.93 21.43
C PRO A 21 -40.55 25.15 21.22
N SER A 22 -40.68 23.85 20.96
CA SER A 22 -39.56 22.99 20.60
C SER A 22 -39.05 23.38 19.22
N VAL A 23 -37.79 23.81 19.17
CA VAL A 23 -37.04 24.01 17.92
C VAL A 23 -36.92 22.64 17.24
N PRO A 24 -37.29 22.49 15.96
CA PRO A 24 -37.13 21.23 15.25
C PRO A 24 -35.64 20.88 15.20
N SER A 25 -35.32 19.65 15.63
CA SER A 25 -33.99 19.08 15.50
C SER A 25 -33.61 19.10 14.02
N PRO A 26 -32.40 19.56 13.65
CA PRO A 26 -31.99 19.55 12.25
C PRO A 26 -32.00 18.10 11.74
N PRO A 27 -32.46 17.85 10.51
CA PRO A 27 -32.41 16.52 9.92
C PRO A 27 -30.95 16.05 9.95
N VAL A 28 -30.72 14.84 10.46
CA VAL A 28 -29.42 14.17 10.37
C VAL A 28 -29.05 14.12 8.90
N ALA A 29 -28.12 14.99 8.49
CA ALA A 29 -27.66 15.05 7.11
C ALA A 29 -27.16 13.67 6.71
N ALA A 30 -27.62 13.17 5.56
CA ALA A 30 -27.11 11.94 4.99
C ALA A 30 -25.57 12.01 4.93
N PRO A 31 -24.85 10.93 5.29
CA PRO A 31 -23.39 10.95 5.24
C PRO A 31 -22.95 11.33 3.84
N ALA A 32 -22.11 12.38 3.74
CA ALA A 32 -21.57 12.82 2.47
C ALA A 32 -20.91 11.62 1.76
N PRO A 33 -21.15 11.43 0.45
CA PRO A 33 -20.58 10.31 -0.28
C PRO A 33 -19.06 10.35 -0.16
N THR A 34 -18.47 9.21 0.24
CA THR A 34 -17.02 9.08 0.31
C THR A 34 -16.43 9.33 -1.08
N PRO A 35 -15.38 10.15 -1.22
CA PRO A 35 -14.71 10.34 -2.50
C PRO A 35 -14.33 8.99 -3.11
N VAL A 36 -14.41 8.89 -4.45
CA VAL A 36 -13.94 7.72 -5.19
C VAL A 36 -12.49 7.43 -4.80
N GLY A 37 -12.10 6.16 -4.66
CA GLY A 37 -10.74 5.81 -4.29
C GLY A 37 -10.35 6.05 -2.84
N VAL A 38 -11.30 6.47 -1.98
CA VAL A 38 -11.10 6.65 -0.55
C VAL A 38 -11.95 5.67 0.24
N ARG A 39 -11.33 4.99 1.22
CA ARG A 39 -12.03 4.13 2.17
C ARG A 39 -11.64 4.44 3.62
N PRO A 40 -12.52 4.20 4.60
CA PRO A 40 -12.14 4.24 6.00
C PRO A 40 -11.08 3.17 6.33
N SER A 41 -10.06 3.58 7.09
CA SER A 41 -9.08 2.70 7.71
C SER A 41 -9.78 1.64 8.57
N PRO A 42 -9.43 0.35 8.44
CA PRO A 42 -9.98 -0.71 9.28
C PRO A 42 -9.68 -0.56 10.78
N ILE A 43 -8.65 0.21 11.14
CA ILE A 43 -8.18 0.35 12.52
C ILE A 43 -8.91 1.47 13.26
N ASP A 44 -9.08 2.61 12.59
CA ASP A 44 -9.53 3.84 13.25
C ASP A 44 -10.42 4.74 12.37
N GLY A 45 -10.89 4.24 11.22
CA GLY A 45 -11.88 4.92 10.39
C GLY A 45 -11.39 6.15 9.63
N ARG A 46 -10.13 6.58 9.80
CA ARG A 46 -9.57 7.72 9.04
C ARG A 46 -9.60 7.44 7.53
N PRO A 47 -9.76 8.45 6.67
CA PRO A 47 -9.77 8.22 5.24
C PRO A 47 -8.38 7.77 4.75
N THR A 48 -8.38 6.72 3.94
CA THR A 48 -7.18 6.11 3.33
C THR A 48 -7.39 5.98 1.83
N THR A 49 -6.31 6.02 1.07
CA THR A 49 -6.33 5.82 -0.37
C THR A 49 -5.27 4.81 -0.79
N SER A 50 -5.49 4.10 -1.89
CA SER A 50 -4.54 3.09 -2.35
C SER A 50 -3.23 3.73 -2.83
N THR A 51 -2.13 3.02 -2.61
CA THR A 51 -0.81 3.32 -3.18
C THR A 51 -0.68 2.88 -4.65
N GLY A 52 -1.70 2.24 -5.23
CA GLY A 52 -1.62 1.58 -6.54
C GLY A 52 -0.88 0.24 -6.49
N THR A 53 -0.42 -0.18 -5.30
CA THR A 53 0.29 -1.44 -5.08
C THR A 53 -0.36 -2.19 -3.90
N PRO A 54 -1.16 -3.25 -4.15
CA PRO A 54 -1.91 -3.94 -3.10
C PRO A 54 -1.05 -4.48 -1.94
N SER A 55 0.15 -4.99 -2.23
CA SER A 55 1.05 -5.50 -1.18
C SER A 55 1.57 -4.37 -0.30
N LEU A 56 1.83 -3.20 -0.88
CA LEU A 56 2.28 -2.03 -0.13
C LEU A 56 1.15 -1.50 0.75
N ASP A 57 -0.08 -1.43 0.23
CA ASP A 57 -1.26 -1.06 1.02
C ASP A 57 -1.43 -1.94 2.27
N GLY A 58 -1.15 -3.25 2.15
CA GLY A 58 -1.21 -4.19 3.27
C GLY A 58 -0.16 -3.94 4.37
N ILE A 59 0.99 -3.38 4.03
CA ILE A 59 2.12 -3.16 4.96
C ILE A 59 2.00 -1.84 5.74
N LEU A 60 1.07 -0.95 5.36
CA LEU A 60 0.86 0.36 5.99
C LEU A 60 0.13 0.26 7.34
N ALA A 61 0.74 -0.43 8.30
CA ALA A 61 0.30 -0.60 9.68
C ALA A 61 -1.17 -1.02 9.81
N GLY A 62 -1.68 -1.86 8.90
CA GLY A 62 -3.07 -2.33 8.88
C GLY A 62 -4.13 -1.28 8.48
N HIS A 63 -3.71 -0.06 8.09
CA HIS A 63 -4.60 0.93 7.47
C HIS A 63 -5.09 0.50 6.07
N ALA A 64 -4.45 -0.52 5.48
CA ALA A 64 -4.81 -1.07 4.18
C ALA A 64 -4.83 0.02 3.08
N GLY A 65 -3.79 0.86 3.04
CA GLY A 65 -3.70 2.03 2.18
C GLY A 65 -2.99 3.17 2.89
N LEU A 66 -2.63 4.21 2.13
CA LEU A 66 -2.01 5.43 2.64
C LEU A 66 -3.07 6.31 3.30
N PRO A 67 -2.98 6.59 4.62
CA PRO A 67 -3.87 7.54 5.24
C PRO A 67 -3.72 8.94 4.65
N LEU A 68 -4.84 9.59 4.36
CA LEU A 68 -4.81 10.97 3.90
C LEU A 68 -4.15 11.88 4.95
N GLY A 69 -3.57 12.98 4.46
CA GLY A 69 -2.79 13.91 5.27
C GLY A 69 -1.40 13.43 5.63
N ASN A 70 -0.88 12.37 4.98
CA ASN A 70 0.45 11.80 5.27
C ASN A 70 1.32 11.69 4.01
N SER A 71 2.62 11.60 4.25
CA SER A 71 3.67 11.43 3.27
C SER A 71 4.44 10.11 3.43
N ILE A 72 4.91 9.54 2.34
CA ILE A 72 5.88 8.44 2.33
C ILE A 72 7.14 8.88 1.58
N LEU A 73 8.30 8.70 2.22
CA LEU A 73 9.61 8.76 1.59
C LEU A 73 10.06 7.34 1.24
N ILE A 74 10.33 7.09 -0.04
CA ILE A 74 10.87 5.82 -0.54
C ILE A 74 12.32 6.05 -0.94
N GLU A 75 13.21 5.35 -0.27
CA GLU A 75 14.64 5.45 -0.46
C GLU A 75 15.11 4.25 -1.28
N GLU A 76 15.96 4.45 -2.27
CA GLU A 76 16.47 3.36 -3.10
C GLU A 76 17.99 3.37 -3.19
N SER A 77 18.61 2.24 -2.85
CA SER A 77 20.03 2.00 -3.03
C SER A 77 20.34 1.54 -4.46
N GLY A 78 21.53 1.87 -4.98
CA GLY A 78 21.95 1.47 -6.32
C GLY A 78 21.51 2.44 -7.42
N THR A 79 21.44 1.94 -8.65
CA THR A 79 21.18 2.73 -9.87
C THR A 79 19.91 2.31 -10.61
N THR A 80 19.11 1.43 -10.01
CA THR A 80 17.80 1.01 -10.53
C THR A 80 16.74 2.06 -10.24
N ASP A 81 15.53 1.87 -10.80
CA ASP A 81 14.38 2.77 -10.62
C ASP A 81 13.13 2.00 -10.14
N TYR A 82 13.29 1.13 -9.14
CA TYR A 82 12.15 0.40 -8.56
C TYR A 82 11.22 1.33 -7.77
N ALA A 83 11.77 2.32 -7.08
CA ALA A 83 11.02 3.37 -6.40
C ALA A 83 10.22 4.20 -7.41
N GLY A 84 10.80 4.50 -8.58
CA GLY A 84 10.08 5.16 -9.66
C GLY A 84 8.95 4.31 -10.24
N ALA A 85 9.05 2.98 -10.23
CA ALA A 85 7.95 2.09 -10.62
C ALA A 85 6.79 2.17 -9.61
N LEU A 86 7.05 2.08 -8.30
CA LEU A 86 6.05 2.29 -7.25
C LEU A 86 5.37 3.66 -7.38
N LEU A 87 6.16 4.69 -7.65
CA LEU A 87 5.68 6.06 -7.81
C LEU A 87 4.75 6.19 -9.02
N ARG A 88 5.03 5.49 -10.13
CA ARG A 88 4.16 5.44 -11.31
C ARG A 88 2.86 4.68 -11.02
N PHE A 89 2.88 3.58 -10.24
CA PHE A 89 1.64 2.92 -9.80
C PHE A 89 0.78 3.85 -8.95
N TYR A 90 1.38 4.58 -8.01
CA TYR A 90 0.69 5.57 -7.18
C TYR A 90 0.05 6.70 -7.99
N ALA A 91 0.76 7.22 -9.00
CA ALA A 91 0.24 8.23 -9.90
C ALA A 91 -0.87 7.69 -10.81
N ALA A 92 -0.69 6.49 -11.36
CA ALA A 92 -1.68 5.83 -12.20
C ALA A 92 -2.99 5.57 -11.45
N GLU A 93 -2.92 5.08 -10.21
CA GLU A 93 -4.09 4.91 -9.34
C GLU A 93 -4.83 6.23 -9.12
N GLY A 94 -4.09 7.32 -8.90
CA GLY A 94 -4.69 8.65 -8.82
C GLY A 94 -5.44 9.07 -10.07
N VAL A 95 -4.83 8.86 -11.24
CA VAL A 95 -5.46 9.20 -12.53
C VAL A 95 -6.73 8.39 -12.75
N VAL A 96 -6.69 7.08 -12.49
CA VAL A 96 -7.85 6.19 -12.69
C VAL A 96 -9.00 6.53 -11.72
N GLN A 97 -8.68 6.89 -10.48
CA GLN A 97 -9.66 7.29 -9.47
C GLN A 97 -10.20 8.73 -9.65
N GLY A 98 -9.70 9.49 -10.64
CA GLY A 98 -10.08 10.88 -10.86
C GLY A 98 -9.51 11.86 -9.82
N HIS A 99 -8.44 11.47 -9.12
CA HIS A 99 -7.72 12.35 -8.20
C HIS A 99 -6.87 13.36 -8.98
N LYS A 100 -6.57 14.50 -8.37
CA LYS A 100 -5.64 15.47 -8.93
C LYS A 100 -4.21 15.08 -8.60
N VAL A 101 -3.42 14.74 -9.62
CA VAL A 101 -2.04 14.28 -9.45
C VAL A 101 -1.10 15.44 -9.73
N HIS A 102 -0.22 15.76 -8.79
CA HIS A 102 0.78 16.82 -8.93
C HIS A 102 2.16 16.16 -9.08
N VAL A 103 2.78 16.30 -10.25
CA VAL A 103 4.07 15.68 -10.55
C VAL A 103 5.14 16.77 -10.58
N VAL A 104 6.18 16.61 -9.76
CA VAL A 104 7.28 17.59 -9.66
C VAL A 104 8.43 17.19 -10.57
N GLY A 105 8.99 18.15 -11.30
CA GLY A 105 10.23 17.99 -12.07
C GLY A 105 10.11 17.20 -13.39
N MET A 106 9.04 16.43 -13.56
CA MET A 106 8.75 15.70 -14.80
C MET A 106 7.76 16.46 -15.70
N GLY A 107 7.82 16.19 -17.00
CA GLY A 107 6.87 16.70 -17.99
C GLY A 107 5.83 15.66 -18.41
N GLU A 108 5.01 16.04 -19.39
CA GLU A 108 3.92 15.19 -19.92
C GLU A 108 4.35 13.81 -20.40
N VAL A 109 5.58 13.68 -20.92
CA VAL A 109 6.14 12.41 -21.40
C VAL A 109 6.11 11.36 -20.29
N TRP A 110 6.50 11.75 -19.07
CA TRP A 110 6.46 10.86 -17.91
C TRP A 110 5.02 10.42 -17.57
N GLY A 111 4.03 11.31 -17.73
CA GLY A 111 2.63 10.95 -17.52
C GLY A 111 2.08 9.98 -18.57
N ARG A 112 2.57 10.07 -19.82
CA ARG A 112 2.23 9.12 -20.89
C ARG A 112 2.85 7.74 -20.65
N GLU A 113 3.87 7.64 -19.81
CA GLU A 113 4.51 6.39 -19.41
C GLU A 113 3.79 5.66 -18.27
N LEU A 114 2.74 6.25 -17.68
CA LEU A 114 2.00 5.63 -16.58
C LEU A 114 1.39 4.28 -17.01
N PRO A 115 1.49 3.24 -16.17
CA PRO A 115 1.08 1.89 -16.52
C PRO A 115 -0.43 1.78 -16.67
N GLY A 116 -0.87 1.09 -17.73
CA GLY A 116 -2.29 0.91 -18.05
C GLY A 116 -3.01 -0.08 -17.12
N ILE A 117 -4.33 0.01 -17.01
CA ILE A 117 -5.13 -0.98 -16.27
C ILE A 117 -4.97 -2.36 -16.93
N SER A 118 -4.73 -3.38 -16.12
CA SER A 118 -4.73 -4.76 -16.55
C SER A 118 -6.17 -5.23 -16.73
N GLU A 119 -6.51 -5.77 -17.90
CA GLU A 119 -7.80 -6.44 -18.08
C GLU A 119 -7.69 -7.79 -17.38
N ASP A 120 -8.42 -7.93 -16.28
CA ASP A 120 -8.30 -9.06 -15.38
C ASP A 120 -8.78 -10.37 -16.03
N ARG A 121 -7.84 -11.16 -16.57
CA ARG A 121 -7.98 -12.63 -16.58
C ARG A 121 -7.89 -13.22 -15.17
N SER A 122 -7.47 -12.42 -14.18
CA SER A 122 -7.42 -12.82 -12.77
C SER A 122 -8.81 -12.92 -12.14
N GLY A 123 -9.79 -12.15 -12.64
CA GLY A 123 -11.20 -12.26 -12.28
C GLY A 123 -11.80 -13.59 -12.77
N GLU A 124 -11.46 -14.03 -13.97
CA GLU A 124 -11.76 -15.38 -14.47
C GLU A 124 -11.07 -16.44 -13.62
N LYS A 125 -9.76 -16.34 -13.36
CA LYS A 125 -9.04 -17.32 -12.53
C LYS A 125 -9.57 -17.36 -11.08
N ARG A 126 -10.01 -16.22 -10.52
CA ARG A 126 -10.63 -16.13 -9.19
C ARG A 126 -12.08 -16.64 -9.19
N ARG A 127 -12.84 -16.44 -10.28
CA ARG A 127 -14.14 -17.08 -10.52
C ARG A 127 -13.98 -18.59 -10.65
N GLU A 128 -13.03 -19.07 -11.45
CA GLU A 128 -12.69 -20.49 -11.60
C GLU A 128 -12.24 -21.11 -10.27
N ILE A 129 -11.42 -20.43 -9.47
CA ILE A 129 -11.03 -20.89 -8.12
C ILE A 129 -12.25 -20.94 -7.19
N LYS A 130 -13.13 -19.93 -7.26
CA LYS A 130 -14.37 -19.89 -6.47
C LYS A 130 -15.35 -20.99 -6.90
N GLU A 131 -15.52 -21.22 -8.20
CA GLU A 131 -16.34 -22.27 -8.79
C GLU A 131 -15.76 -23.66 -8.49
N ARG A 132 -14.44 -23.82 -8.51
CA ARG A 132 -13.74 -25.04 -8.11
C ARG A 132 -13.88 -25.32 -6.61
N ALA A 133 -13.81 -24.27 -5.77
CA ALA A 133 -14.08 -24.37 -4.34
C ALA A 133 -15.55 -24.70 -4.05
N GLU A 134 -16.51 -24.19 -4.84
CA GLU A 134 -17.91 -24.61 -4.76
C GLU A 134 -18.14 -26.05 -5.19
N LYS A 135 -17.42 -26.53 -6.22
CA LYS A 135 -17.45 -27.94 -6.67
C LYS A 135 -16.84 -28.91 -5.65
N MET A 136 -15.91 -28.43 -4.81
CA MET A 136 -15.28 -29.22 -3.73
C MET A 136 -16.04 -29.18 -2.39
N LYS A 137 -17.22 -28.54 -2.32
CA LYS A 137 -18.07 -28.49 -1.11
C LYS A 137 -18.57 -29.85 -0.60
N ILE A 138 -18.39 -30.94 -1.36
CA ILE A 138 -18.73 -32.30 -0.91
C ILE A 138 -17.61 -32.91 -0.05
N ALA A 139 -16.34 -32.62 -0.34
CA ALA A 139 -15.20 -33.13 0.43
C ALA A 139 -15.00 -32.39 1.76
N TRP A 140 -15.40 -31.12 1.84
CA TRP A 140 -15.25 -30.28 3.04
C TRP A 140 -16.26 -30.59 4.17
N ARG A 141 -17.35 -31.31 3.88
CA ARG A 141 -18.36 -31.63 4.91
C ARG A 141 -17.91 -32.65 5.94
N TYR A 142 -16.82 -33.38 5.69
CA TYR A 142 -16.28 -34.37 6.64
C TYR A 142 -15.07 -33.86 7.44
N GLU A 143 -14.50 -32.69 7.12
CA GLU A 143 -13.39 -32.09 7.86
C GLU A 143 -13.87 -31.32 9.11
N GLY A 144 -15.17 -31.00 9.19
CA GLY A 144 -15.80 -30.29 10.31
C GLY A 144 -16.01 -31.11 11.59
N LEU A 145 -15.35 -32.27 11.76
CA LEU A 145 -15.45 -33.06 12.99
C LEU A 145 -14.27 -32.87 13.97
N GLY A 146 -13.33 -31.97 13.68
CA GLY A 146 -12.29 -31.67 14.68
C GLY A 146 -11.24 -30.66 14.25
N GLN A 147 -11.55 -29.37 14.33
CA GLN A 147 -10.55 -28.36 14.65
C GLN A 147 -11.20 -27.04 15.10
N PHE A 148 -11.05 -26.77 16.40
CA PHE A 148 -11.30 -25.48 17.02
C PHE A 148 -10.04 -24.61 16.94
N GLU A 149 -10.27 -23.29 16.87
CA GLU A 149 -9.34 -22.16 17.11
C GLU A 149 -8.19 -21.90 16.12
N ASN A 150 -8.43 -21.02 15.14
CA ASN A 150 -7.78 -19.69 15.01
C ASN A 150 -7.81 -19.19 13.55
N ALA A 151 -8.55 -18.11 13.29
CA ALA A 151 -8.18 -16.99 12.40
C ALA A 151 -9.45 -16.23 11.96
N ARG A 152 -9.67 -15.05 12.56
CA ARG A 152 -10.68 -14.08 12.14
C ARG A 152 -10.25 -13.44 10.81
N GLY A 153 -10.72 -13.99 9.69
CA GLY A 153 -10.76 -13.28 8.41
C GLY A 153 -11.97 -12.34 8.33
N PRO A 154 -11.91 -11.25 7.55
CA PRO A 154 -13.02 -10.30 7.44
C PRO A 154 -14.22 -10.96 6.74
N GLN A 155 -15.34 -11.09 7.44
CA GLN A 155 -16.62 -11.43 6.83
C GLN A 155 -17.04 -10.30 5.87
N LYS A 156 -17.05 -10.59 4.57
CA LYS A 156 -17.82 -9.78 3.61
C LYS A 156 -19.30 -10.01 3.92
N VAL A 157 -19.97 -8.97 4.42
CA VAL A 157 -21.43 -8.88 4.40
C VAL A 157 -21.85 -8.89 2.93
N GLN A 158 -22.44 -9.99 2.48
CA GLN A 158 -23.06 -10.07 1.16
C GLN A 158 -24.39 -9.34 1.21
N THR A 159 -24.43 -8.10 0.73
CA THR A 159 -25.67 -7.48 0.27
C THR A 159 -25.87 -7.93 -1.18
N GLN A 160 -26.85 -8.82 -1.38
CA GLN A 160 -27.39 -9.12 -2.70
C GLN A 160 -28.06 -7.85 -3.25
N GLY A 161 -27.45 -7.25 -4.26
CA GLY A 161 -28.00 -6.18 -5.08
C GLY A 161 -27.32 -6.24 -6.45
N GLU A 162 -28.03 -6.78 -7.43
CA GLU A 162 -27.62 -6.80 -8.83
C GLU A 162 -27.62 -5.34 -9.35
N ASN A 163 -26.56 -4.96 -10.09
CA ASN A 163 -26.26 -3.61 -10.65
C ASN A 163 -25.74 -2.50 -9.71
N ALA A 164 -24.72 -2.78 -8.90
CA ALA A 164 -23.78 -1.74 -8.46
C ALA A 164 -22.43 -1.96 -9.15
N GLU A 165 -21.93 -0.97 -9.89
CA GLU A 165 -20.54 -0.98 -10.37
C GLU A 165 -19.63 -1.20 -9.16
N GLU A 166 -18.82 -2.27 -9.16
CA GLU A 166 -17.87 -2.53 -8.07
C GLU A 166 -16.86 -1.38 -8.05
N VAL A 167 -16.94 -0.51 -7.03
CA VAL A 167 -15.95 0.55 -6.81
C VAL A 167 -14.64 -0.10 -6.38
N VAL A 168 -13.72 -0.24 -7.34
CA VAL A 168 -12.41 -0.84 -7.13
C VAL A 168 -11.52 0.13 -6.33
N PHE A 169 -11.03 -0.32 -5.17
CA PHE A 169 -10.17 0.50 -4.30
C PHE A 169 -8.72 0.60 -4.79
N CYS A 170 -8.20 -0.47 -5.41
CA CYS A 170 -6.85 -0.55 -5.95
C CYS A 170 -6.92 -1.36 -7.23
N HIS A 171 -6.49 -0.76 -8.34
CA HIS A 171 -6.50 -1.39 -9.65
C HIS A 171 -5.22 -2.22 -9.86
N THR A 172 -5.33 -3.28 -10.67
CA THR A 172 -4.15 -4.00 -11.15
C THR A 172 -3.64 -3.32 -12.41
N PHE A 173 -2.35 -3.03 -12.48
CA PHE A 173 -1.73 -2.33 -13.61
C PHE A 173 -0.80 -3.26 -14.41
N ASP A 174 -0.68 -3.04 -15.71
CA ASP A 174 0.27 -3.75 -16.59
C ASP A 174 1.31 -2.76 -17.11
N LEU A 175 2.58 -2.95 -16.72
CA LEU A 175 3.73 -2.13 -17.11
C LEU A 175 4.03 -2.18 -18.61
N ALA A 176 3.48 -3.13 -19.37
CA ALA A 176 3.60 -3.15 -20.82
C ALA A 176 2.46 -2.40 -21.52
N LYS A 177 1.40 -2.04 -20.79
CA LYS A 177 0.35 -1.16 -21.29
C LYS A 177 0.63 0.27 -20.82
N ARG A 178 -0.01 1.25 -21.46
CA ARG A 178 0.04 2.66 -21.06
C ARG A 178 -1.38 3.16 -20.85
N LEU A 179 -1.58 4.02 -19.86
CA LEU A 179 -2.87 4.68 -19.68
C LEU A 179 -3.13 5.61 -20.86
N THR A 180 -4.27 5.40 -21.52
CA THR A 180 -4.84 6.41 -22.40
C THR A 180 -5.44 7.48 -21.51
N LEU A 181 -4.67 8.54 -21.24
CA LEU A 181 -5.12 9.69 -20.47
C LEU A 181 -6.26 10.36 -21.26
N PRO A 182 -7.51 10.40 -20.75
CA PRO A 182 -8.57 11.15 -21.40
C PRO A 182 -8.17 12.61 -21.58
N VAL A 183 -8.68 13.26 -22.63
CA VAL A 183 -8.52 14.70 -22.82
C VAL A 183 -9.09 15.41 -21.57
N GLY A 184 -8.24 16.14 -20.84
CA GLY A 184 -8.61 16.78 -19.56
C GLY A 184 -8.15 16.06 -18.28
N THR A 185 -7.33 15.01 -18.38
CA THR A 185 -6.76 14.32 -17.20
C THR A 185 -6.02 15.31 -16.29
N ALA A 186 -6.39 15.33 -15.01
CA ALA A 186 -5.92 16.26 -14.00
C ALA A 186 -4.50 15.95 -13.47
N VAL A 187 -3.52 15.78 -14.37
CA VAL A 187 -2.11 15.78 -13.99
C VAL A 187 -1.56 17.20 -14.12
N ASN A 188 -1.15 17.77 -13.00
CA ASN A 188 -0.50 19.07 -12.94
C ASN A 188 1.02 18.88 -12.82
N TYR A 189 1.75 19.26 -13.86
CA TYR A 189 3.20 19.20 -13.88
C TYR A 189 3.80 20.49 -13.31
N ILE A 190 4.63 20.35 -12.28
CA ILE A 190 5.28 21.47 -11.59
C ILE A 190 6.76 21.45 -11.97
N ALA A 191 7.20 22.47 -12.72
CA ALA A 191 8.59 22.62 -13.09
C ALA A 191 9.46 23.04 -11.88
N ILE A 192 10.69 22.52 -11.83
CA ILE A 192 11.71 22.95 -10.86
C ILE A 192 12.49 24.12 -11.49
N PRO A 193 12.51 25.32 -10.86
CA PRO A 193 13.28 26.44 -11.34
C PRO A 193 14.78 26.12 -11.31
N ARG A 194 15.48 26.30 -12.43
CA ARG A 194 16.93 26.01 -12.52
C ARG A 194 17.84 27.19 -12.16
N THR A 195 17.30 28.40 -12.12
CA THR A 195 18.09 29.65 -12.13
C THR A 195 17.76 30.62 -10.98
N ALA A 196 16.93 30.23 -10.01
CA ALA A 196 16.53 31.14 -8.93
C ALA A 196 17.65 31.30 -7.89
N ALA A 197 18.41 32.39 -7.98
CA ALA A 197 19.50 32.70 -7.05
C ALA A 197 19.05 33.23 -5.67
N SER A 198 17.77 33.65 -5.54
CA SER A 198 17.27 34.34 -4.34
C SER A 198 16.15 33.58 -3.59
N THR A 199 15.48 32.62 -4.24
CA THR A 199 14.36 31.88 -3.63
C THR A 199 14.61 30.37 -3.67
N SER A 200 14.07 29.65 -2.68
CA SER A 200 14.19 28.19 -2.61
C SER A 200 13.58 27.55 -3.87
N PRO A 201 14.26 26.58 -4.53
CA PRO A 201 13.77 25.92 -5.73
C PRO A 201 12.47 25.13 -5.50
N PHE A 202 12.09 24.89 -4.24
CA PHE A 202 10.89 24.17 -3.87
C PHE A 202 9.66 25.06 -3.64
N MET A 203 9.83 26.39 -3.58
CA MET A 203 8.73 27.30 -3.23
C MET A 203 7.57 27.23 -4.23
N SER A 204 7.88 27.08 -5.52
CA SER A 204 6.87 26.94 -6.59
C SER A 204 5.97 25.70 -6.39
N ILE A 205 6.52 24.63 -5.81
CA ILE A 205 5.78 23.40 -5.52
C ILE A 205 4.70 23.67 -4.46
N LEU A 206 5.09 24.30 -3.35
CA LEU A 206 4.18 24.63 -2.25
C LEU A 206 3.08 25.60 -2.71
N GLN A 207 3.44 26.64 -3.48
CA GLN A 207 2.49 27.62 -4.01
C GLN A 207 1.50 26.97 -4.99
N SER A 208 1.97 26.13 -5.91
CA SER A 208 1.10 25.42 -6.86
C SER A 208 0.15 24.46 -6.13
N LEU A 209 0.63 23.74 -5.12
CA LEU A 209 -0.22 22.85 -4.31
C LEU A 209 -1.29 23.64 -3.54
N GLN A 210 -0.91 24.71 -2.85
CA GLN A 210 -1.85 25.56 -2.11
C GLN A 210 -2.92 26.15 -3.03
N TYR A 211 -2.52 26.66 -4.20
CA TYR A 211 -3.45 27.19 -5.19
C TYR A 211 -4.47 26.13 -5.64
N HIS A 212 -4.01 24.90 -5.93
CA HIS A 212 -4.90 23.84 -6.37
C HIS A 212 -5.79 23.28 -5.26
N LEU A 213 -5.30 23.19 -4.02
CA LEU A 213 -6.10 22.77 -2.87
C LEU A 213 -7.22 23.77 -2.55
N ALA A 214 -6.94 25.07 -2.73
CA ALA A 214 -7.92 26.14 -2.55
C ALA A 214 -8.93 26.27 -3.70
N SER A 215 -8.50 26.02 -4.95
CA SER A 215 -9.34 26.19 -6.15
C SER A 215 -10.22 24.98 -6.49
N THR A 216 -10.00 23.83 -5.86
CA THR A 216 -10.74 22.59 -6.15
C THR A 216 -11.76 22.27 -5.04
N PRO A 217 -12.88 21.59 -5.38
CA PRO A 217 -13.90 21.20 -4.40
C PRO A 217 -13.37 20.37 -3.25
N ALA A 218 -13.94 20.52 -2.05
CA ALA A 218 -13.49 19.86 -0.82
C ALA A 218 -13.46 18.31 -0.85
N HIS A 219 -14.14 17.67 -1.80
CA HIS A 219 -14.11 16.21 -1.99
C HIS A 219 -13.00 15.76 -2.96
N THR A 220 -12.29 16.69 -3.62
CA THR A 220 -11.20 16.36 -4.55
C THR A 220 -9.96 15.94 -3.77
N ILE A 221 -9.45 14.75 -4.06
CA ILE A 221 -8.21 14.22 -3.49
C ILE A 221 -7.02 14.64 -4.35
N HIS A 222 -5.92 14.99 -3.69
CA HIS A 222 -4.67 15.45 -4.27
C HIS A 222 -3.55 14.48 -3.90
N ARG A 223 -2.80 14.05 -4.92
CA ARG A 223 -1.63 13.19 -4.78
C ARG A 223 -0.40 13.93 -5.27
N LEU A 224 0.49 14.29 -4.36
CA LEU A 224 1.80 14.83 -4.71
C LEU A 224 2.77 13.70 -5.00
N VAL A 225 3.48 13.83 -6.11
CA VAL A 225 4.42 12.85 -6.66
C VAL A 225 5.75 13.57 -6.89
N ILE A 226 6.79 13.15 -6.18
CA ILE A 226 8.15 13.71 -6.33
C ILE A 226 9.13 12.60 -6.70
N PRO A 227 9.40 12.42 -8.01
CA PRO A 227 10.41 11.49 -8.51
C PRO A 227 11.81 12.00 -8.22
N SER A 228 12.68 11.11 -7.73
CA SER A 228 14.11 11.29 -7.53
C SER A 228 14.47 12.66 -6.94
N LEU A 229 13.91 12.97 -5.75
CA LEU A 229 14.17 14.21 -5.04
C LEU A 229 15.68 14.44 -4.89
N LEU A 230 16.13 15.68 -5.17
CA LEU A 230 17.53 16.10 -5.21
C LEU A 230 18.38 15.49 -6.34
N SER A 231 17.81 14.73 -7.28
CA SER A 231 18.56 14.25 -8.44
C SER A 231 19.19 15.42 -9.21
N PRO A 232 20.53 15.42 -9.44
CA PRO A 232 21.21 16.49 -10.18
C PRO A 232 20.71 16.69 -11.62
N ALA A 233 20.02 15.69 -12.19
CA ALA A 233 19.39 15.81 -13.50
C ALA A 233 18.19 16.78 -13.51
N LEU A 234 17.55 16.98 -12.36
CA LEU A 234 16.29 17.74 -12.23
C LEU A 234 16.43 18.97 -11.33
N TYR A 235 17.24 18.86 -10.28
CA TYR A 235 17.35 19.85 -9.23
C TYR A 235 18.66 20.64 -9.35
N PRO A 236 18.63 21.98 -9.17
CA PRO A 236 19.85 22.76 -9.09
C PRO A 236 20.65 22.38 -7.82
N PRO A 237 21.99 22.58 -7.80
CA PRO A 237 22.84 22.21 -6.66
C PRO A 237 22.42 22.84 -5.32
N THR A 238 21.80 24.03 -5.35
CA THR A 238 21.28 24.70 -4.15
C THR A 238 20.15 23.94 -3.47
N SER A 239 19.51 22.99 -4.15
CA SER A 239 18.38 22.21 -3.62
C SER A 239 18.79 21.32 -2.45
N SER A 240 20.02 20.80 -2.43
CA SER A 240 20.51 19.94 -1.35
C SER A 240 20.94 20.71 -0.10
N HIS A 241 20.90 22.04 -0.12
CA HIS A 241 21.13 22.82 1.09
C HIS A 241 20.04 22.50 2.14
N PRO A 242 20.39 22.24 3.41
CA PRO A 242 19.41 21.93 4.45
C PRO A 242 18.30 22.99 4.57
N ASN A 243 18.66 24.27 4.44
CA ASN A 243 17.71 25.39 4.47
C ASN A 243 16.72 25.38 3.31
N SER A 244 16.98 24.65 2.22
CA SER A 244 16.06 24.52 1.09
C SER A 244 15.18 23.29 1.22
N VAL A 245 15.79 22.10 1.30
CA VAL A 245 15.03 20.83 1.30
C VAL A 245 14.32 20.56 2.63
N LEU A 246 14.95 20.84 3.78
CA LEU A 246 14.31 20.55 5.07
C LEU A 246 13.18 21.54 5.37
N GLN A 247 13.36 22.82 5.02
CA GLN A 247 12.26 23.79 5.10
C GLN A 247 11.11 23.40 4.19
N PHE A 248 11.39 22.91 2.98
CA PHE A 248 10.37 22.40 2.08
C PHE A 248 9.62 21.21 2.68
N LEU A 249 10.31 20.17 3.16
CA LEU A 249 9.66 19.00 3.76
C LEU A 249 8.86 19.36 5.01
N HIS A 250 9.38 20.27 5.84
CA HIS A 250 8.67 20.79 7.00
C HIS A 250 7.37 21.52 6.58
N ALA A 251 7.44 22.40 5.58
CA ALA A 251 6.27 23.11 5.07
C ALA A 251 5.27 22.17 4.37
N LEU A 252 5.75 21.15 3.64
CA LEU A 252 4.92 20.12 3.04
C LEU A 252 4.19 19.31 4.11
N ARG A 253 4.89 18.92 5.18
CA ARG A 253 4.27 18.25 6.35
C ARG A 253 3.18 19.12 6.95
N ALA A 254 3.44 20.42 7.16
CA ALA A 254 2.42 21.34 7.65
C ALA A 254 1.19 21.40 6.73
N LEU A 255 1.40 21.45 5.40
CA LEU A 255 0.32 21.45 4.41
C LEU A 255 -0.49 20.13 4.44
N LEU A 256 0.18 18.99 4.58
CA LEU A 256 -0.46 17.68 4.75
C LEU A 256 -1.36 17.64 6.00
N ARG A 257 -0.91 18.24 7.10
CA ARG A 257 -1.71 18.36 8.34
C ARG A 257 -2.84 19.37 8.23
N GLN A 258 -2.69 20.41 7.41
CA GLN A 258 -3.75 21.38 7.12
C GLN A 258 -4.87 20.79 6.25
N TYR A 259 -4.55 19.84 5.36
CA TYR A 259 -5.50 19.16 4.48
C TYR A 259 -5.57 17.65 4.72
N PRO A 260 -5.91 17.20 5.94
CA PRO A 260 -5.74 15.81 6.37
C PRO A 260 -6.70 14.82 5.69
N THR A 261 -7.75 15.32 5.02
CA THR A 261 -8.76 14.51 4.33
C THR A 261 -8.65 14.59 2.81
N ARG A 262 -7.63 15.28 2.28
CA ARG A 262 -7.54 15.57 0.83
C ARG A 262 -6.16 15.44 0.23
N LEU A 263 -5.07 15.55 0.99
CA LEU A 263 -3.71 15.57 0.43
C LEU A 263 -2.89 14.36 0.87
N THR A 264 -2.14 13.77 -0.05
CA THR A 264 -1.13 12.75 0.23
C THR A 264 0.12 12.99 -0.61
N ALA A 265 1.27 12.53 -0.15
CA ALA A 265 2.53 12.71 -0.88
C ALA A 265 3.36 11.43 -0.91
N VAL A 266 3.95 11.11 -2.07
CA VAL A 266 4.97 10.07 -2.18
C VAL A 266 6.20 10.68 -2.86
N ILE A 267 7.34 10.51 -2.20
CA ILE A 267 8.63 11.10 -2.56
C ILE A 267 9.63 9.96 -2.69
N THR A 268 10.47 10.00 -3.71
CA THR A 268 11.55 9.02 -3.89
C THR A 268 12.92 9.69 -3.77
N LEU A 269 13.91 9.01 -3.18
CA LEU A 269 15.26 9.55 -2.93
C LEU A 269 16.34 8.51 -3.31
N PRO A 270 17.27 8.84 -4.24
CA PRO A 270 18.36 7.95 -4.59
C PRO A 270 19.47 7.96 -3.51
N LEU A 271 19.61 6.85 -2.78
CA LEU A 271 20.58 6.71 -1.69
C LEU A 271 22.04 6.63 -2.16
N SER A 272 22.27 6.24 -3.41
CA SER A 272 23.61 6.27 -4.02
C SER A 272 24.19 7.68 -4.10
N LEU A 273 23.34 8.71 -4.14
CA LEU A 273 23.75 10.11 -4.12
C LEU A 273 23.61 10.75 -2.74
N TYR A 274 22.59 10.30 -1.98
CA TYR A 274 22.30 10.81 -0.64
C TYR A 274 22.21 9.65 0.35
N PRO A 275 23.34 9.18 0.91
CA PRO A 275 23.34 8.04 1.82
C PRO A 275 22.52 8.29 3.09
N ARG A 276 21.82 7.26 3.58
CA ARG A 276 21.04 7.33 4.84
C ARG A 276 21.86 7.67 6.07
N SER A 277 23.16 7.34 6.05
CA SER A 277 24.11 7.71 7.11
C SER A 277 24.37 9.21 7.19
N SER A 278 23.97 10.00 6.18
CA SER A 278 24.11 11.44 6.20
C SER A 278 23.06 12.09 7.11
N GLY A 279 23.47 13.14 7.84
CA GLY A 279 22.55 13.89 8.71
C GLY A 279 21.38 14.51 7.94
N LEU A 280 21.60 14.92 6.67
CA LEU A 280 20.54 15.49 5.83
C LEU A 280 19.40 14.49 5.62
N VAL A 281 19.70 13.26 5.20
CA VAL A 281 18.69 12.23 4.96
C VAL A 281 17.99 11.86 6.25
N ARG A 282 18.74 11.74 7.37
CA ARG A 282 18.11 11.48 8.66
C ARG A 282 17.08 12.55 9.05
N TRP A 283 17.35 13.82 8.77
CA TRP A 283 16.36 14.89 8.95
C TRP A 283 15.16 14.76 8.00
N MET A 284 15.38 14.35 6.74
CA MET A 284 14.30 14.09 5.79
C MET A 284 13.37 12.96 6.26
N GLU A 285 13.94 11.87 6.80
CA GLU A 285 13.19 10.76 7.40
C GLU A 285 12.35 11.19 8.61
N ILE A 286 12.90 12.05 9.47
CA ILE A 286 12.20 12.58 10.65
C ILE A 286 10.97 13.40 10.22
N LEU A 287 11.12 14.23 9.19
CA LEU A 287 10.05 15.09 8.68
C LEU A 287 8.99 14.32 7.88
N SER A 288 9.32 13.14 7.34
CA SER A 288 8.40 12.28 6.59
C SER A 288 7.54 11.42 7.53
N ASP A 289 6.29 11.11 7.14
CA ASP A 289 5.40 10.32 8.02
C ASP A 289 5.66 8.81 7.91
N GLY A 290 5.99 8.34 6.71
CA GLY A 290 6.49 7.00 6.44
C GLY A 290 7.84 7.03 5.72
N VAL A 291 8.67 6.03 5.98
CA VAL A 291 10.01 5.85 5.39
C VAL A 291 10.17 4.37 5.05
N LEU A 292 10.39 4.10 3.76
CA LEU A 292 10.57 2.77 3.20
C LEU A 292 11.90 2.76 2.44
N GLU A 293 12.63 1.65 2.51
CA GLU A 293 13.90 1.48 1.79
C GLU A 293 13.82 0.28 0.85
N LEU A 294 14.25 0.49 -0.40
CA LEU A 294 14.49 -0.53 -1.41
C LEU A 294 15.99 -0.73 -1.54
N ALA A 295 16.44 -1.97 -1.30
CA ALA A 295 17.81 -2.40 -1.49
C ALA A 295 17.87 -3.49 -2.58
N PRO A 296 17.92 -3.11 -3.86
CA PRO A 296 18.08 -4.02 -4.99
C PRO A 296 19.29 -4.95 -4.82
N PHE A 297 19.14 -6.22 -5.19
CA PHE A 297 20.27 -7.13 -5.23
C PHE A 297 21.22 -6.77 -6.39
N PRO A 298 22.54 -6.95 -6.21
CA PRO A 298 23.49 -6.79 -7.30
C PRO A 298 23.12 -7.68 -8.48
N TYR A 299 23.16 -7.12 -9.69
CA TYR A 299 22.91 -7.89 -10.90
C TYR A 299 24.02 -8.94 -11.06
N SER A 300 23.70 -10.23 -10.93
CA SER A 300 24.65 -11.30 -11.26
C SER A 300 24.07 -12.24 -12.32
N HIS A 301 24.81 -12.41 -13.42
CA HIS A 301 24.45 -13.32 -14.51
C HIS A 301 24.31 -14.78 -14.02
N ALA A 302 25.08 -15.18 -13.01
CA ALA A 302 25.03 -16.51 -12.40
C ALA A 302 23.68 -16.80 -11.72
N GLN A 303 23.08 -15.80 -11.05
CA GLN A 303 21.77 -15.95 -10.41
C GLN A 303 20.60 -16.01 -11.39
N MET A 304 20.78 -15.52 -12.63
CA MET A 304 19.80 -15.73 -13.71
C MET A 304 19.88 -17.14 -14.31
N LEU A 305 21.07 -17.73 -14.39
CA LEU A 305 21.27 -19.08 -14.96
C LEU A 305 20.84 -20.20 -14.00
N ALA A 306 20.84 -19.94 -12.69
CA ALA A 306 20.33 -20.85 -11.65
C ALA A 306 18.80 -21.02 -11.65
N GLN A 307 18.12 -20.77 -12.77
CA GLN A 307 16.67 -20.90 -12.99
C GLN A 307 16.11 -22.34 -12.87
N SER A 308 16.89 -23.32 -12.43
CA SER A 308 16.65 -24.71 -12.84
C SER A 308 16.48 -25.76 -11.74
N ALA A 309 16.48 -25.44 -10.43
CA ALA A 309 16.57 -26.51 -9.43
C ALA A 309 15.55 -26.56 -8.27
N GLY A 310 14.79 -25.50 -7.96
CA GLY A 310 13.93 -25.58 -6.75
C GLY A 310 12.79 -24.60 -6.59
N THR A 311 12.65 -23.59 -7.45
CA THR A 311 11.50 -22.67 -7.37
C THR A 311 10.30 -23.31 -8.05
N THR A 312 9.16 -23.42 -7.35
CA THR A 312 7.89 -23.75 -8.00
C THR A 312 7.68 -22.78 -9.17
N LYS A 313 7.21 -23.28 -10.33
CA LYS A 313 7.12 -22.55 -11.61
C LYS A 313 6.40 -21.18 -11.58
N ASP A 314 5.75 -20.81 -10.48
CA ASP A 314 4.91 -19.62 -10.34
C ASP A 314 5.49 -18.51 -9.43
N GLU A 315 6.58 -18.75 -8.69
CA GLU A 315 7.19 -17.72 -7.81
C GLU A 315 8.38 -17.01 -8.46
N GLU A 316 8.23 -15.71 -8.71
CA GLU A 316 9.32 -14.85 -9.18
C GLU A 316 10.35 -14.64 -8.07
N LYS A 317 11.63 -14.77 -8.42
CA LYS A 317 12.73 -14.57 -7.47
C LYS A 317 12.76 -13.12 -6.95
N PRO A 318 12.96 -12.93 -5.62
CA PRO A 318 13.28 -11.64 -5.02
C PRO A 318 14.32 -10.83 -5.80
N GLN A 319 14.01 -9.56 -6.08
CA GLN A 319 14.89 -8.63 -6.83
C GLN A 319 15.65 -7.68 -5.90
N GLY A 320 15.26 -7.62 -4.63
CA GLY A 320 15.96 -6.89 -3.57
C GLY A 320 15.23 -6.99 -2.24
N MET A 321 15.87 -6.45 -1.21
CA MET A 321 15.28 -6.32 0.13
C MET A 321 14.40 -5.08 0.21
N PHE A 322 13.35 -5.17 1.02
CA PHE A 322 12.47 -4.06 1.35
C PHE A 322 12.49 -3.87 2.86
N ALA A 323 12.87 -2.69 3.34
CA ALA A 323 12.88 -2.38 4.75
C ALA A 323 11.86 -1.30 5.08
N VAL A 324 11.17 -1.46 6.21
CA VAL A 324 10.21 -0.50 6.73
C VAL A 324 10.85 0.21 7.93
N HIS A 325 11.23 1.47 7.75
CA HIS A 325 11.86 2.26 8.83
C HIS A 325 10.84 3.06 9.63
N LYS A 326 9.78 3.52 8.97
CA LYS A 326 8.72 4.32 9.57
C LYS A 326 7.42 4.11 8.81
N LEU A 327 6.32 4.03 9.55
CA LEU A 327 4.96 3.89 9.03
C LEU A 327 4.11 5.08 9.46
N PRO A 328 3.32 5.67 8.54
CA PRO A 328 2.42 6.78 8.84
C PRO A 328 1.47 6.43 9.98
N VAL A 329 1.13 7.42 10.82
CA VAL A 329 0.23 7.30 11.99
C VAL A 329 0.76 6.42 13.12
N TYR A 330 1.24 5.22 12.82
CA TYR A 330 1.71 4.23 13.81
C TYR A 330 2.90 4.76 14.63
N HIS A 331 3.95 5.24 13.95
CA HIS A 331 5.15 5.73 14.64
C HIS A 331 4.90 7.06 15.38
N GLU A 332 3.95 7.87 14.90
CA GLU A 332 3.58 9.12 15.57
C GLU A 332 2.81 8.88 16.88
N LYS A 333 2.10 7.75 16.99
CA LYS A 333 1.38 7.32 18.20
C LYS A 333 2.27 6.56 19.20
N GLY A 334 3.59 6.60 19.01
CA GLY A 334 4.56 5.97 19.92
C GLY A 334 4.91 4.52 19.58
N GLY A 335 4.45 3.98 18.44
CA GLY A 335 4.94 2.70 17.88
C GLY A 335 4.76 1.47 18.78
N GLY A 336 3.82 1.52 19.74
CA GLY A 336 3.57 0.43 20.69
C GLY A 336 2.81 -0.74 20.06
N GLY A 337 3.36 -1.95 20.22
CA GLY A 337 2.76 -3.22 19.80
C GLY A 337 3.37 -3.77 18.50
N GLY A 338 4.41 -4.60 18.63
CA GLY A 338 4.86 -5.48 17.54
C GLY A 338 5.73 -4.85 16.46
N ALA A 339 6.55 -3.83 16.79
CA ALA A 339 7.52 -3.30 15.82
C ALA A 339 8.58 -4.34 15.37
N GLN A 340 8.73 -5.45 16.12
CA GLN A 340 9.60 -6.58 15.79
C GLN A 340 9.16 -7.39 14.55
N ASP A 341 7.92 -7.21 14.07
CA ASP A 341 7.43 -7.86 12.83
C ASP A 341 7.27 -6.86 11.67
N LEU A 342 7.61 -5.58 11.87
CA LEU A 342 7.44 -4.53 10.86
C LEU A 342 8.61 -4.51 9.88
N GLY A 343 8.69 -5.53 9.04
CA GLY A 343 9.57 -5.51 7.87
C GLY A 343 10.96 -6.08 8.09
N GLU A 344 11.21 -6.79 9.19
CA GLU A 344 12.35 -7.71 9.27
C GLU A 344 12.16 -8.78 8.18
N ASP A 345 13.17 -8.95 7.33
CA ASP A 345 13.20 -9.91 6.23
C ASP A 345 12.05 -9.78 5.21
N MET A 346 11.77 -8.59 4.67
CA MET A 346 10.90 -8.45 3.49
C MET A 346 11.73 -8.29 2.21
N ALA A 347 11.21 -8.80 1.11
CA ALA A 347 11.77 -8.63 -0.21
C ALA A 347 10.72 -8.15 -1.20
N PHE A 348 11.19 -7.49 -2.26
CA PHE A 348 10.34 -7.04 -3.34
C PHE A 348 10.61 -7.80 -4.65
N THR A 349 9.55 -7.93 -5.43
CA THR A 349 9.59 -8.42 -6.82
C THR A 349 8.81 -7.46 -7.68
N LEU A 350 9.37 -7.10 -8.84
CA LEU A 350 8.70 -6.33 -9.87
C LEU A 350 8.51 -7.22 -11.10
N SER A 351 7.27 -7.62 -11.31
CA SER A 351 6.84 -8.29 -12.53
C SER A 351 6.25 -7.27 -13.51
N ARG A 352 5.88 -7.74 -14.70
CA ARG A 352 5.09 -6.94 -15.65
C ARG A 352 3.78 -6.39 -15.07
N ARG A 353 3.10 -7.09 -14.15
CA ARG A 353 1.72 -6.74 -13.72
C ARG A 353 1.55 -6.46 -12.23
N LYS A 354 2.59 -6.67 -11.44
CA LYS A 354 2.55 -6.55 -9.99
C LYS A 354 3.93 -6.17 -9.48
N PHE A 355 3.94 -5.19 -8.60
CA PHE A 355 4.99 -5.02 -7.60
C PHE A 355 4.51 -5.76 -6.34
N VAL A 356 5.28 -6.72 -5.85
CA VAL A 356 4.92 -7.49 -4.66
C VAL A 356 6.00 -7.34 -3.62
N VAL A 357 5.58 -7.01 -2.40
CA VAL A 357 6.42 -7.03 -1.20
C VAL A 357 5.93 -8.18 -0.33
N ALA A 358 6.81 -9.12 -0.02
CA ALA A 358 6.50 -10.34 0.75
C ALA A 358 7.67 -10.70 1.66
N LYS A 359 7.44 -11.60 2.64
CA LYS A 359 8.51 -12.12 3.49
C LYS A 359 9.56 -12.80 2.61
N PHE A 360 10.81 -12.42 2.80
CA PHE A 360 11.97 -13.01 2.16
C PHE A 360 12.18 -14.40 2.75
N SER A 361 12.27 -15.39 1.87
CA SER A 361 12.67 -16.75 2.23
C SER A 361 13.87 -17.12 1.38
N LEU A 362 14.89 -17.70 2.02
CA LEU A 362 16.02 -18.23 1.29
C LEU A 362 15.56 -19.49 0.53
N PRO A 363 15.92 -19.62 -0.76
CA PRO A 363 15.68 -20.86 -1.47
C PRO A 363 16.41 -22.00 -0.75
N PRO A 364 15.82 -23.21 -0.65
CA PRO A 364 16.49 -24.37 -0.08
C PRO A 364 17.86 -24.58 -0.74
N LEU A 365 18.87 -24.91 0.06
CA LEU A 365 20.19 -25.25 -0.46
C LEU A 365 20.08 -26.56 -1.24
N GLU A 366 20.70 -26.62 -2.43
CA GLU A 366 20.82 -27.88 -3.19
C GLU A 366 21.58 -28.90 -2.31
N GLY A 367 20.84 -29.89 -1.81
CA GLY A 367 21.29 -30.86 -0.80
C GLY A 367 20.24 -31.13 0.29
N ASP A 368 19.35 -30.19 0.56
CA ASP A 368 18.26 -30.37 1.55
C ASP A 368 17.00 -31.03 0.96
N THR A 369 16.96 -31.28 -0.35
CA THR A 369 15.85 -31.98 -1.00
C THR A 369 15.69 -33.40 -0.45
N GLU A 370 16.77 -34.09 -0.09
CA GLU A 370 16.71 -35.41 0.55
C GLU A 370 16.15 -35.32 1.98
N ALA A 371 16.51 -34.29 2.75
CA ALA A 371 15.98 -34.07 4.10
C ALA A 371 14.50 -33.67 4.07
N GLN A 372 14.08 -32.91 3.05
CA GLN A 372 12.70 -32.50 2.86
C GLN A 372 11.82 -33.65 2.33
N GLU A 373 12.35 -34.48 1.42
CA GLU A 373 11.70 -35.74 1.01
C GLU A 373 11.63 -36.76 2.15
N ALA A 374 12.67 -36.84 3.00
CA ALA A 374 12.67 -37.68 4.18
C ALA A 374 11.64 -37.20 5.21
N ALA A 375 11.57 -35.90 5.50
CA ALA A 375 10.59 -35.33 6.41
C ALA A 375 9.15 -35.48 5.88
N VAL A 376 8.94 -35.36 4.55
CA VAL A 376 7.64 -35.63 3.92
C VAL A 376 7.28 -37.12 3.99
N ARG A 377 8.25 -38.03 3.81
CA ARG A 377 8.05 -39.49 3.98
C ARG A 377 7.75 -39.87 5.42
N GLU A 378 8.41 -39.22 6.38
CA GLU A 378 8.24 -39.46 7.81
C GLU A 378 6.88 -38.93 8.30
N ALA A 379 6.49 -37.73 7.84
CA ALA A 379 5.16 -37.15 8.08
C ALA A 379 4.02 -37.93 7.38
N ALA A 380 4.31 -38.62 6.28
CA ALA A 380 3.35 -39.46 5.55
C ALA A 380 3.15 -40.86 6.17
N GLY A 381 3.71 -41.15 7.35
CA GLY A 381 3.41 -42.37 8.12
C GLY A 381 3.94 -43.66 7.47
N GLY A 382 5.08 -43.59 6.79
CA GLY A 382 5.70 -44.71 6.10
C GLY A 382 6.39 -45.74 7.01
N SER A 383 5.76 -46.23 8.08
CA SER A 383 6.18 -47.49 8.70
C SER A 383 5.65 -48.64 7.84
N ALA A 384 6.41 -49.03 6.82
CA ALA A 384 6.11 -50.22 6.03
C ALA A 384 6.18 -51.45 6.96
N MET A 385 5.03 -52.08 7.24
CA MET A 385 5.01 -53.42 7.82
C MET A 385 5.84 -54.36 6.92
N PRO A 386 6.70 -55.22 7.50
CA PRO A 386 7.45 -56.19 6.72
C PRO A 386 6.50 -57.15 5.99
N LYS A 387 6.90 -57.57 4.78
CA LYS A 387 6.09 -58.45 3.95
C LYS A 387 5.93 -59.81 4.64
N LYS A 388 4.72 -60.37 4.51
CA LYS A 388 4.30 -61.68 5.08
C LYS A 388 5.17 -62.89 4.66
N ALA A 389 6.17 -62.68 3.81
CA ALA A 389 7.14 -63.71 3.41
C ALA A 389 8.27 -63.91 4.44
N ASP A 390 8.46 -62.98 5.39
CA ASP A 390 9.55 -63.03 6.38
C ASP A 390 9.09 -63.58 7.76
N LEU A 391 7.92 -64.21 7.84
CA LEU A 391 7.29 -64.68 9.10
C LEU A 391 6.89 -66.17 9.08
N GLU A 392 7.64 -67.01 8.38
CA GLU A 392 7.59 -68.47 8.56
C GLU A 392 8.99 -69.02 8.81
N PHE A 393 9.28 -69.34 10.08
CA PHE A 393 10.09 -70.48 10.50
C PHE A 393 9.67 -70.92 11.90
#